data_AF-A0A7C4J890-F1
#
_entry.id   AF-A0A7C4J890-F1
#
_cell.length_a   1.000
_cell.length_b   1.000
_cell.length_c   1.000
_cell.angle_alpha   90.00
_cell.angle_beta   90.00
_cell.angle_gamma   90.00
#
_symmetry.space_group_name_H-M   'P 1'
#
loop_
_entity.id
_entity.type
_entity.pdbx_description
1 polymer ?
#
loop_
_entity_poly.entity_id
_entity_poly.type
_entity_poly.pdbx_seq_one_letter_code
_entity_poly.pdbx_strand_id
1 'polypeptide(L)'
;MLTIDGKAGAEQNLSAIDQLQVGDKVAVWAQQVNGQTIVTKVVVVPEKPERMHYVGLVANVAGDKIDVVGQQGETTSFRVDAMVQYLPEASRAPQVGDTVTVVAKPDPKGDGWLAVAVVRQ
;
A
#
# COMPACT_ATOMS: atom_id res chain seq x y z
N MET A 1 -11.83 -6.57 29.12
CA MET A 1 -10.70 -7.19 28.39
C MET A 1 -10.99 -7.00 26.90
N LEU A 2 -10.12 -6.30 26.19
CA LEU A 2 -10.25 -6.06 24.75
C LEU A 2 -9.68 -7.28 24.01
N THR A 3 -10.42 -7.85 23.07
CA THR A 3 -9.95 -8.99 22.26
C THR A 3 -9.83 -8.55 20.81
N ILE A 4 -8.72 -8.86 20.13
CA ILE A 4 -8.52 -8.51 18.72
C ILE A 4 -8.36 -9.81 17.93
N ASP A 5 -9.26 -10.07 17.00
CA ASP A 5 -9.24 -11.25 16.15
C ASP A 5 -8.89 -10.83 14.71
N GLY A 6 -7.73 -11.24 14.21
CA GLY A 6 -7.32 -11.06 12.83
C GLY A 6 -6.74 -12.35 12.27
N LYS A 7 -7.18 -12.77 11.08
CA LYS A 7 -6.58 -13.89 10.31
C LYS A 7 -5.51 -13.42 9.33
N ALA A 8 -4.89 -12.26 9.55
CA ALA A 8 -3.63 -11.92 8.90
C ALA A 8 -2.51 -12.41 9.83
N GLY A 9 -1.57 -13.20 9.33
CA GLY A 9 -0.35 -13.54 10.08
C GLY A 9 -0.44 -14.65 11.14
N ALA A 10 -1.38 -15.60 11.04
CA ALA A 10 -1.48 -16.76 11.97
C ALA A 10 -0.20 -17.64 12.04
N GLU A 11 0.81 -17.38 11.21
CA GLU A 11 2.06 -18.15 11.14
C GLU A 11 3.19 -17.60 12.04
N GLN A 12 3.04 -16.42 12.67
CA GLN A 12 4.16 -15.71 13.30
C GLN A 12 4.10 -15.49 14.83
N ASN A 13 3.11 -16.04 15.56
CA ASN A 13 3.01 -15.92 17.02
C ASN A 13 3.09 -14.48 17.60
N LEU A 14 2.72 -13.46 16.82
CA LEU A 14 2.58 -12.08 17.27
C LEU A 14 1.14 -11.82 17.71
N SER A 15 0.94 -11.00 18.75
CA SER A 15 -0.43 -10.61 19.12
C SER A 15 -1.04 -9.78 18.00
N ALA A 16 -2.35 -9.92 17.76
CA ALA A 16 -3.03 -9.17 16.70
C ALA A 16 -2.95 -7.63 16.90
N ILE A 17 -2.59 -7.15 18.10
CA ILE A 17 -2.34 -5.73 18.39
C ILE A 17 -1.02 -5.26 17.77
N ASP A 18 0.01 -6.10 17.79
CA ASP A 18 1.36 -5.75 17.31
C ASP A 18 1.42 -5.68 15.79
N GLN A 19 0.37 -6.18 15.12
CA GLN A 19 0.23 -6.20 13.67
C GLN A 19 -0.60 -5.04 13.12
N LEU A 20 -1.26 -4.26 13.99
CA LEU A 20 -2.03 -3.09 13.56
C LEU A 20 -1.08 -1.98 13.13
N GLN A 21 -1.27 -1.47 11.92
CA GLN A 21 -0.54 -0.34 11.37
C GLN A 21 -1.46 0.88 11.25
N VAL A 22 -0.86 2.07 11.35
CA VAL A 22 -1.58 3.31 11.07
C VAL A 22 -2.09 3.25 9.63
N GLY A 23 -3.39 3.45 9.45
CA GLY A 23 -4.07 3.35 8.15
C GLY A 23 -4.89 2.08 7.94
N ASP A 24 -4.74 1.06 8.80
CA ASP A 24 -5.54 -0.16 8.70
C ASP A 24 -7.04 0.12 8.88
N LYS A 25 -7.86 -0.41 7.97
CA LYS A 25 -9.31 -0.43 8.16
C LYS A 25 -9.70 -1.56 9.10
N VAL A 26 -10.41 -1.18 10.17
CA VAL A 26 -10.86 -2.13 11.20
C VAL A 26 -12.38 -2.05 11.39
N ALA A 27 -12.98 -3.19 11.69
CA ALA A 27 -14.31 -3.28 12.25
C ALA A 27 -14.21 -3.35 13.77
N VAL A 28 -15.01 -2.55 14.48
CA VAL A 28 -15.02 -2.53 15.95
C VAL A 28 -16.39 -2.93 16.48
N TRP A 29 -16.39 -3.76 17.52
CA TRP A 29 -17.57 -3.90 18.38
C TRP A 29 -17.36 -3.00 19.59
N ALA A 30 -18.30 -2.08 19.77
CA ALA A 30 -18.32 -1.18 20.89
C ALA A 30 -19.68 -1.24 21.60
N GLN A 31 -19.65 -1.01 22.91
CA GLN A 31 -20.83 -0.92 23.75
C GLN A 31 -20.84 0.40 24.52
N GLN A 32 -22.02 0.93 24.78
CA GLN A 32 -22.22 2.08 25.65
C GLN A 32 -22.32 1.61 27.10
N VAL A 33 -21.45 2.11 27.97
CA VAL A 33 -21.46 1.82 29.41
C VAL A 33 -21.31 3.14 30.15
N ASN A 34 -22.31 3.49 30.98
CA ASN A 34 -22.32 4.74 31.76
C ASN A 34 -22.08 6.00 30.91
N GLY A 35 -22.58 6.03 29.68
CA GLY A 35 -22.41 7.16 28.76
C GLY A 35 -21.05 7.21 28.05
N GLN A 36 -20.19 6.20 28.23
CA GLN A 36 -18.93 6.06 27.52
C GLN A 36 -18.98 4.92 26.51
N THR A 37 -18.46 5.17 25.30
CA THR A 37 -18.26 4.14 24.27
C THR A 37 -17.02 3.32 24.61
N ILE A 38 -17.20 2.05 24.94
CA ILE A 38 -16.12 1.11 25.23
C ILE A 38 -16.02 0.11 24.08
N VAL A 39 -14.86 0.06 23.43
CA VAL A 39 -14.54 -0.96 22.42
C VAL A 39 -14.17 -2.26 23.12
N THR A 40 -14.80 -3.35 22.73
CA THR A 40 -14.58 -4.69 23.30
C THR A 40 -13.91 -5.64 22.32
N LYS A 41 -14.04 -5.37 21.02
CA LYS A 41 -13.39 -6.14 19.97
C LYS A 41 -12.97 -5.29 18.79
N VAL A 42 -11.80 -5.59 18.24
CA VAL A 42 -11.30 -5.03 16.97
C VAL A 42 -10.99 -6.18 16.02
N VAL A 43 -11.38 -6.05 14.75
CA VAL A 43 -11.06 -7.01 13.68
C VAL A 43 -10.50 -6.22 12.52
N VAL A 44 -9.32 -6.60 12.05
CA VAL A 44 -8.75 -6.04 10.81
C VAL A 44 -9.60 -6.51 9.64
N VAL A 45 -10.15 -5.58 8.87
CA VAL A 45 -10.86 -5.89 7.64
C VAL A 45 -9.79 -6.01 6.56
N PRO A 46 -9.52 -7.21 6.02
CA PRO A 46 -8.60 -7.32 4.92
C PRO A 46 -9.23 -6.57 3.74
N GLU A 47 -8.65 -5.46 3.36
CA GLU A 47 -9.01 -4.84 2.09
C GLU A 47 -8.65 -5.83 0.97
N LYS A 48 -9.53 -5.99 -0.01
CA LYS A 48 -9.09 -6.55 -1.29
C LYS A 48 -7.90 -5.69 -1.70
N PRO A 49 -6.75 -6.27 -2.09
CA PRO A 49 -5.60 -5.47 -2.47
C PRO A 49 -6.04 -4.59 -3.65
N GLU A 50 -6.27 -3.31 -3.36
CA GLU A 50 -6.54 -2.32 -4.38
C GLU A 50 -5.25 -2.19 -5.16
N ARG A 51 -5.24 -2.74 -6.37
CA ARG A 51 -4.12 -2.59 -7.29
C ARG A 51 -4.50 -1.62 -8.37
N MET A 52 -3.73 -0.54 -8.48
CA MET A 52 -3.78 0.37 -9.60
C MET A 52 -2.79 -0.09 -10.67
N HIS A 53 -3.20 -0.04 -11.92
CA HIS A 53 -2.30 -0.14 -13.08
C HIS A 53 -2.24 1.23 -13.72
N TYR A 54 -1.06 1.84 -13.74
CA TYR A 54 -0.86 3.19 -14.26
C TYR A 54 0.16 3.16 -15.39
N VAL A 55 -0.22 3.65 -16.56
CA VAL A 55 0.64 3.65 -17.74
C VAL A 55 1.00 5.08 -18.09
N GLY A 56 2.29 5.36 -18.26
CA GLY A 56 2.73 6.70 -18.61
C GLY A 56 4.24 6.83 -18.81
N LEU A 57 4.67 8.07 -18.99
CA LEU A 57 6.06 8.47 -19.20
C LEU A 57 6.71 8.83 -17.86
N VAL A 58 7.88 8.28 -17.58
CA VAL A 58 8.65 8.65 -16.39
C VAL A 58 9.14 10.10 -16.53
N ALA A 59 8.68 10.99 -15.66
CA ALA A 59 9.09 12.38 -15.64
C ALA A 59 10.24 12.65 -14.66
N ASN A 60 10.30 11.88 -13.56
CA ASN A 60 11.34 12.03 -12.55
C ASN A 60 11.61 10.69 -11.84
N VAL A 61 12.85 10.48 -11.45
CA VAL A 61 13.31 9.31 -10.68
C VAL A 61 14.19 9.80 -9.54
N ALA A 62 13.71 9.59 -8.31
CA ALA A 62 14.47 9.76 -7.07
C ALA A 62 14.64 8.37 -6.40
N GLY A 63 15.57 8.28 -5.45
CA GLY A 63 15.95 6.98 -4.86
C GLY A 63 14.80 6.17 -4.27
N ASP A 64 13.77 6.83 -3.75
CA ASP A 64 12.59 6.24 -3.13
C ASP A 64 11.28 6.61 -3.84
N LYS A 65 11.35 7.24 -5.02
CA LYS A 65 10.16 7.79 -5.68
C LYS A 65 10.30 7.84 -7.20
N ILE A 66 9.22 7.54 -7.91
CA ILE A 66 9.10 7.74 -9.36
C ILE A 66 7.86 8.58 -9.64
N ASP A 67 8.01 9.62 -10.44
CA ASP A 67 6.88 10.41 -10.95
C ASP A 67 6.61 10.02 -12.40
N VAL A 68 5.37 9.66 -12.71
CA VAL A 68 4.92 9.21 -14.02
C VAL A 68 3.82 10.13 -14.53
N VAL A 69 3.97 10.64 -15.74
CA VAL A 69 2.97 11.44 -16.44
C VAL A 69 2.10 10.50 -17.27
N GLY A 70 0.81 10.45 -16.94
CA GLY A 70 -0.17 9.65 -17.66
C GLY A 70 -0.60 10.28 -18.97
N GLN A 71 -1.50 9.58 -19.66
CA GLN A 71 -1.92 9.98 -21.01
C GLN A 71 -2.70 11.30 -21.06
N GLN A 72 -3.32 11.72 -19.94
CA GLN A 72 -4.06 12.98 -19.86
C GLN A 72 -3.20 14.13 -19.33
N GLY A 73 -1.88 13.91 -19.17
CA GLY A 73 -0.93 14.89 -18.68
C GLY A 73 -0.88 15.02 -17.15
N GLU A 74 -1.65 14.20 -16.43
CA GLU A 74 -1.62 14.14 -14.98
C GLU A 74 -0.32 13.48 -14.51
N THR A 75 0.29 14.03 -13.46
CA THR A 75 1.51 13.45 -12.86
C THR A 75 1.12 12.68 -11.61
N THR A 76 1.45 11.39 -11.58
CA THR A 76 1.24 10.52 -10.42
C THR A 76 2.58 10.10 -9.83
N SER A 77 2.70 10.25 -8.52
CA SER A 77 3.87 9.91 -7.74
C SER A 77 3.73 8.53 -7.10
N PHE A 78 4.79 7.73 -7.18
CA PHE A 78 4.86 6.39 -6.59
C PHE A 78 6.06 6.28 -5.68
N ARG A 79 5.84 5.88 -4.42
CA ARG A 79 6.94 5.45 -3.56
C ARG A 79 7.49 4.13 -4.08
N VAL A 80 8.80 4.00 -4.01
CA VAL A 80 9.55 2.81 -4.41
C VAL A 80 10.42 2.36 -3.25
N ASP A 81 10.53 1.06 -3.05
CA ASP A 81 11.46 0.48 -2.08
C ASP A 81 12.15 -0.74 -2.67
N ALA A 82 13.00 -1.38 -1.87
CA ALA A 82 13.80 -2.53 -2.30
C ALA A 82 12.95 -3.75 -2.71
N MET A 83 11.65 -3.78 -2.42
CA MET A 83 10.75 -4.88 -2.79
C MET A 83 10.06 -4.67 -4.15
N VAL A 84 10.23 -3.49 -4.78
CA VAL A 84 9.66 -3.26 -6.11
C VAL A 84 10.26 -4.24 -7.11
N GLN A 85 9.41 -4.81 -7.96
CA GLN A 85 9.86 -5.68 -9.05
C GLN A 85 10.01 -4.88 -10.34
N TYR A 86 11.20 -4.89 -10.94
CA TYR A 86 11.42 -4.34 -12.27
C TYR A 86 11.31 -5.45 -13.31
N LEU A 87 10.43 -5.25 -14.29
CA LEU A 87 10.14 -6.28 -15.30
C LEU A 87 10.45 -5.78 -16.72
N PRO A 88 11.05 -6.64 -17.57
CA PRO A 88 11.60 -7.97 -17.25
C PRO A 88 12.82 -7.90 -16.31
N GLU A 89 13.12 -8.97 -15.57
CA GLU A 89 14.11 -9.05 -14.46
C GLU A 89 15.52 -8.58 -14.84
N ALA A 90 15.88 -8.63 -16.14
CA ALA A 90 17.14 -8.12 -16.68
C ALA A 90 17.12 -6.61 -17.06
N SER A 91 16.01 -5.91 -16.80
CA SER A 91 15.87 -4.50 -17.13
C SER A 91 16.57 -3.63 -16.09
N ARG A 92 17.27 -2.61 -16.59
CA ARG A 92 17.69 -1.48 -15.75
C ARG A 92 16.47 -0.83 -15.09
N ALA A 93 16.71 -0.15 -13.97
CA ALA A 93 15.73 0.74 -13.37
C ALA A 93 15.20 1.74 -14.42
N PRO A 94 13.92 2.13 -14.34
CA PRO A 94 13.33 3.11 -15.22
C PRO A 94 14.08 4.45 -15.12
N GLN A 95 14.19 5.13 -16.24
CA GLN A 95 14.82 6.44 -16.37
C GLN A 95 13.81 7.45 -16.90
N VAL A 96 14.09 8.73 -16.69
CA VAL A 96 13.28 9.82 -17.27
C VAL A 96 13.16 9.63 -18.78
N GLY A 97 11.93 9.68 -19.29
CA GLY A 97 11.60 9.44 -20.70
C GLY A 97 11.23 7.99 -21.03
N ASP A 98 11.40 7.03 -20.11
CA ASP A 98 10.92 5.66 -20.34
C ASP A 98 9.37 5.62 -20.25
N THR A 99 8.73 4.87 -21.14
CA THR A 99 7.31 4.49 -20.99
C THR A 99 7.21 3.26 -20.12
N VAL A 100 6.37 3.33 -19.08
CA VAL A 100 6.24 2.27 -18.08
C VAL A 100 4.78 1.99 -17.74
N THR A 101 4.52 0.76 -17.30
CA THR A 101 3.33 0.40 -16.55
C THR A 101 3.73 0.17 -15.09
N VAL A 102 3.21 1.00 -14.18
CA VAL A 102 3.37 0.83 -12.74
C VAL A 102 2.16 0.08 -12.19
N VAL A 103 2.42 -1.03 -11.51
CA VAL A 103 1.44 -1.72 -10.66
C VAL A 103 1.66 -1.24 -9.24
N ALA A 104 0.68 -0.59 -8.64
CA ALA A 104 0.79 0.01 -7.31
C ALA A 104 -0.36 -0.40 -6.40
N LYS A 105 -0.16 -0.25 -5.09
CA LYS A 105 -1.18 -0.39 -4.05
C LYS A 105 -1.17 0.85 -3.14
N PRO A 106 -2.22 1.11 -2.34
CA PRO A 106 -2.16 2.16 -1.34
C PRO A 106 -0.89 2.01 -0.48
N ASP A 107 -0.18 3.10 -0.29
CA ASP A 107 1.01 3.09 0.55
C ASP A 107 0.59 2.89 2.00
N PRO A 108 1.07 1.84 2.71
CA PRO A 108 0.77 1.65 4.13
C PRO A 108 1.23 2.82 5.01
N LYS A 109 2.11 3.70 4.51
CA LYS A 109 2.50 4.93 5.21
C LYS A 109 1.50 6.07 5.07
N GLY A 110 0.52 5.96 4.18
CA GLY A 110 -0.46 7.01 3.87
C GLY A 110 0.01 8.02 2.82
N ASP A 111 1.19 7.86 2.23
CA ASP A 111 1.80 8.80 1.27
C ASP A 111 1.31 8.61 -0.19
N GLY A 112 0.11 8.06 -0.37
CA GLY A 112 -0.48 7.79 -1.70
C GLY A 112 -0.27 6.36 -2.16
N TRP A 113 0.62 6.15 -3.13
CA TRP A 113 0.79 4.85 -3.82
C TRP A 113 2.19 4.26 -3.64
N LEU A 114 2.25 2.98 -3.27
CA LEU A 114 3.46 2.18 -3.25
C LEU A 114 3.54 1.32 -4.52
N ALA A 115 4.60 1.50 -5.30
CA ALA A 115 4.91 0.65 -6.44
C ALA A 115 5.23 -0.78 -5.99
N VAL A 116 4.57 -1.75 -6.62
CA VAL A 116 4.82 -3.18 -6.44
C VAL A 116 5.61 -3.74 -7.62
N ALA A 117 5.28 -3.30 -8.83
CA ALA A 117 6.04 -3.64 -10.03
C ALA A 117 6.10 -2.44 -10.99
N VAL A 118 7.20 -2.33 -11.71
CA VAL A 118 7.36 -1.40 -12.83
C VAL A 118 7.77 -2.19 -14.05
N VAL A 119 6.90 -2.20 -15.05
CA VAL A 119 7.10 -2.90 -16.32
C VAL A 119 7.50 -1.86 -17.36
N ARG A 120 8.67 -2.01 -17.98
CA ARG A 120 9.04 -1.16 -19.12
C ARG A 120 8.43 -1.72 -20.40
N GLN A 121 7.94 -0.83 -21.27
CA GLN A 121 7.42 -1.17 -22.60
C GLN A 121 8.55 -1.26 -23.63
#